data_AF-A0A2E1W794-F1
#
_entry.id   AF-A0A2E1W794-F1
#
_cell.length_a   1.000
_cell.length_b   1.000
_cell.length_c   1.000
_cell.angle_alpha   90.00
_cell.angle_beta   90.00
_cell.angle_gamma   90.00
#
_symmetry.space_group_name_H-M   'P 1'
#
loop_
_entity.id
_entity.type
_entity.pdbx_description
1 polymer ?
#
loop_
_entity_poly.entity_id
_entity_poly.type
_entity_poly.pdbx_seq_one_letter_code
_entity_poly.pdbx_strand_id
1 'polypeptide(L)'
;MYTGSGFTDWEIGDVEVHVHDGVYHLFHLIIPNHDYIAHAVSKDGIAWSRVKNAMFVGDPGEWDDDMLWTMDVADCEDGTFEMFYTGLQLEERGVNQRVGRAVSKDLINWDKTFPRDLPIESEAPHYEDVNNNPRTWLSFRDPFLYKNKELEYLLICARASFGPVYRRGCVAAYKRTNEGFQPCKPILFPLAYDDIECPSLIELEGRFYLIGSIREDIKVR
;
A
#
# COMPACT_ATOMS: atom_id res chain seq x y z
N MET A 1 -2.64 26.43 -19.51
CA MET A 1 -3.20 27.69 -18.99
C MET A 1 -4.57 27.37 -18.42
N TYR A 2 -4.68 27.19 -17.11
CA TYR A 2 -5.87 27.45 -16.30
C TYR A 2 -5.40 27.53 -14.85
N THR A 3 -5.21 28.75 -14.37
CA THR A 3 -5.09 29.07 -12.95
C THR A 3 -6.48 28.94 -12.34
N GLY A 4 -6.67 28.01 -11.41
CA GLY A 4 -7.85 27.97 -10.55
C GLY A 4 -7.62 28.87 -9.34
N SER A 5 -8.26 30.04 -9.33
CA SER A 5 -8.42 30.86 -8.13
C SER A 5 -9.70 30.45 -7.39
N GLY A 6 -9.57 30.16 -6.10
CA GLY A 6 -10.61 29.66 -5.21
C GLY A 6 -9.95 28.73 -4.19
N PHE A 7 -10.58 28.42 -3.06
CA PHE A 7 -10.14 27.25 -2.27
C PHE A 7 -10.16 26.04 -3.20
N THR A 8 -9.02 25.62 -3.74
CA THR A 8 -8.93 24.35 -4.46
C THR A 8 -8.87 23.31 -3.36
N ASP A 9 -10.01 22.65 -3.11
CA ASP A 9 -10.06 21.42 -2.34
C ASP A 9 -8.97 20.50 -2.91
N TRP A 10 -7.83 20.43 -2.22
CA TRP A 10 -6.87 19.37 -2.49
C TRP A 10 -7.60 18.11 -2.05
N GLU A 11 -8.03 17.30 -3.00
CA GLU A 11 -8.63 16.02 -2.69
C GLU A 11 -7.50 15.11 -2.19
N ILE A 12 -7.42 14.99 -0.87
CA ILE A 12 -6.55 14.05 -0.19
C ILE A 12 -7.18 12.67 -0.38
N GLY A 13 -6.42 11.74 -0.94
CA GLY A 13 -6.83 10.33 -1.02
C GLY A 13 -6.47 9.58 0.26
N ASP A 14 -6.09 8.31 0.12
CA ASP A 14 -5.65 7.51 1.26
C ASP A 14 -4.48 8.16 2.01
N VAL A 15 -4.46 7.93 3.32
CA VAL A 15 -3.55 8.56 4.27
C VAL A 15 -2.88 7.53 5.16
N GLU A 16 -1.62 7.81 5.50
CA GLU A 16 -0.85 7.10 6.52
C GLU A 16 -0.26 8.13 7.50
N VAL A 17 -0.31 7.85 8.80
CA VAL A 17 0.20 8.75 9.84
C VAL A 17 1.21 8.02 10.72
N HIS A 18 2.48 8.32 10.49
CA HIS A 18 3.58 7.83 11.32
C HIS A 18 3.93 8.84 12.40
N VAL A 19 4.16 8.39 13.64
CA VAL A 19 4.55 9.27 14.75
C VAL A 19 5.99 8.98 15.16
N HIS A 20 6.85 9.99 15.07
CA HIS A 20 8.25 9.88 15.42
C HIS A 20 8.70 11.11 16.20
N ASP A 21 9.38 10.91 17.33
CA ASP A 21 9.90 11.98 18.21
C ASP A 21 8.87 13.07 18.56
N GLY A 22 7.62 12.68 18.78
CA GLY A 22 6.52 13.59 19.11
C GLY A 22 6.03 14.46 17.95
N VAL A 23 6.42 14.14 16.72
CA VAL A 23 5.94 14.75 15.49
C VAL A 23 5.11 13.74 14.71
N TYR A 24 3.94 14.16 14.27
CA TYR A 24 3.10 13.39 13.35
C TYR A 24 3.54 13.66 11.92
N HIS A 25 3.79 12.61 11.15
CA HIS A 25 4.12 12.64 9.73
C HIS A 25 2.94 12.05 8.95
N LEU A 26 2.20 12.89 8.25
CA LEU A 26 1.10 12.50 7.37
C LEU A 26 1.64 12.30 5.96
N PHE A 27 1.61 11.07 5.49
CA PHE A 27 1.81 10.69 4.10
C PHE A 27 0.46 10.52 3.44
N HIS A 28 0.27 11.04 2.23
CA HIS A 28 -1.03 10.93 1.59
C HIS A 28 -0.98 10.94 0.07
N LEU A 29 -1.99 10.31 -0.54
CA LEU A 29 -2.23 10.39 -1.96
C LEU A 29 -2.81 11.76 -2.34
N ILE A 30 -2.50 12.18 -3.57
CA ILE A 30 -3.07 13.36 -4.20
C ILE A 30 -3.90 12.86 -5.37
N ILE A 31 -5.21 13.08 -5.31
CA ILE A 31 -6.09 12.78 -6.45
C ILE A 31 -6.31 14.05 -7.29
N PRO A 32 -6.58 13.92 -8.60
CA PRO A 32 -6.73 12.67 -9.36
C PRO A 32 -5.42 12.05 -9.87
N ASN A 33 -4.27 12.71 -9.67
CA ASN A 33 -3.08 12.39 -10.45
C ASN A 33 -2.27 11.18 -9.96
N HIS A 34 -2.14 10.97 -8.64
CA HIS A 34 -1.29 9.91 -8.08
C HIS A 34 0.20 9.95 -8.48
N ASP A 35 0.71 11.10 -8.94
CA ASP A 35 2.10 11.27 -9.41
C ASP A 35 3.15 11.22 -8.27
N TYR A 36 2.72 11.42 -7.02
CA TYR A 36 3.60 11.46 -5.86
C TYR A 36 2.86 11.19 -4.54
N ILE A 37 3.61 10.75 -3.55
CA ILE A 37 3.17 10.68 -2.15
C ILE A 37 3.52 12.01 -1.49
N ALA A 38 2.48 12.76 -1.10
CA ALA A 38 2.64 14.04 -0.42
C ALA A 38 2.95 13.84 1.07
N HIS A 39 3.60 14.83 1.69
CA HIS A 39 4.01 14.77 3.08
C HIS A 39 3.72 16.09 3.81
N ALA A 40 3.12 15.96 4.99
CA ALA A 40 2.92 17.06 5.93
C ALA A 40 3.28 16.62 7.35
N VAL A 41 3.65 17.59 8.19
CA VAL A 41 3.97 17.33 9.60
C VAL A 41 3.09 18.15 10.54
N SER A 42 2.85 17.61 11.74
CA SER A 42 2.11 18.27 12.81
C SER A 42 2.70 17.93 14.18
N LYS A 43 2.46 18.80 15.17
CA LYS A 43 2.78 18.53 16.59
C LYS A 43 1.54 18.18 17.41
N ASP A 44 0.34 18.44 16.88
CA ASP A 44 -0.92 18.28 17.59
C ASP A 44 -1.94 17.42 16.84
N GLY A 45 -1.62 16.98 15.62
CA GLY A 45 -2.50 16.21 14.74
C GLY A 45 -3.65 17.02 14.14
N ILE A 46 -3.70 18.34 14.39
CA ILE A 46 -4.80 19.23 13.96
C ILE A 46 -4.28 20.24 12.95
N ALA A 47 -3.17 20.92 13.26
CA ALA A 47 -2.53 21.90 12.39
C ALA A 47 -1.37 21.26 11.64
N TRP A 48 -1.46 21.24 10.30
CA TRP A 48 -0.50 20.55 9.43
C TRP A 48 0.29 21.53 8.57
N SER A 49 1.59 21.29 8.47
CA SER A 49 2.50 22.03 7.59
C SER A 49 3.07 21.10 6.53
N ARG A 50 2.85 21.43 5.26
CA ARG A 50 3.46 20.70 4.14
C ARG A 50 4.99 20.79 4.21
N VAL A 51 5.64 19.68 3.90
CA VAL A 51 7.10 19.57 3.77
C VAL A 51 7.43 19.01 2.39
N LYS A 52 8.67 18.56 2.18
CA LYS A 52 9.08 17.92 0.92
C LYS A 52 8.20 16.70 0.65
N ASN A 53 7.67 16.57 -0.57
CA ASN A 53 6.97 15.34 -0.99
C ASN A 53 7.86 14.12 -0.73
N ALA A 54 7.26 13.05 -0.22
CA ALA A 54 8.02 11.87 0.18
C ALA A 54 8.64 11.19 -1.04
N MET A 55 7.84 10.92 -2.07
CA MET A 55 8.25 10.17 -3.25
C MET A 55 7.48 10.60 -4.49
N PHE A 56 8.06 10.41 -5.67
CA PHE A 56 7.43 10.58 -6.98
C PHE A 56 7.41 9.24 -7.73
N VAL A 57 6.54 9.13 -8.74
CA VAL A 57 6.59 8.04 -9.73
C VAL A 57 7.99 7.85 -10.31
N GLY A 58 8.26 6.66 -10.81
CA GLY A 58 9.52 6.33 -11.46
C GLY A 58 9.78 7.13 -12.73
N ASP A 59 11.01 7.06 -13.22
CA ASP A 59 11.34 7.56 -14.56
C ASP A 59 10.62 6.72 -15.64
N PRO A 60 10.31 7.26 -16.83
CA PRO A 60 9.62 6.51 -17.88
C PRO A 60 10.28 5.17 -18.20
N GLY A 61 9.50 4.09 -18.16
CA GLY A 61 9.94 2.71 -18.34
C GLY A 61 10.29 1.97 -17.04
N GLU A 62 10.35 2.66 -15.90
CA GLU A 62 10.40 2.00 -14.59
C GLU A 62 9.05 1.32 -14.27
N TRP A 63 9.03 0.42 -13.29
CA TRP A 63 7.85 -0.40 -12.99
C TRP A 63 6.73 0.37 -12.26
N ASP A 64 7.04 1.54 -11.70
CA ASP A 64 6.11 2.43 -11.00
C ASP A 64 6.04 3.83 -11.65
N ASP A 65 6.17 3.87 -12.98
CA ASP A 65 6.23 5.09 -13.80
C ASP A 65 4.85 5.70 -14.16
N ASP A 66 3.73 5.08 -13.71
CA ASP A 66 2.37 5.58 -13.96
C ASP A 66 1.76 6.25 -12.72
N MET A 67 1.56 5.48 -11.64
CA MET A 67 0.89 5.95 -10.43
C MET A 67 1.49 5.34 -9.17
N LEU A 68 1.50 6.14 -8.10
CA LEU A 68 1.74 5.69 -6.73
C LEU A 68 0.43 5.69 -5.94
N TRP A 69 0.13 4.55 -5.33
CA TRP A 69 -1.04 4.33 -4.49
C TRP A 69 -0.60 4.09 -3.05
N THR A 70 -1.55 3.66 -2.21
CA THR A 70 -1.48 3.65 -0.74
C THR A 70 -0.20 3.01 -0.22
N MET A 71 0.25 3.53 0.92
CA MET A 71 1.53 3.26 1.54
C MET A 71 1.38 2.97 3.02
N ASP A 72 2.40 2.35 3.59
CA ASP A 72 2.58 2.13 5.02
C ASP A 72 4.04 2.46 5.39
N VAL A 73 4.24 3.06 6.57
CA VAL A 73 5.55 3.51 7.04
C VAL A 73 5.88 2.86 8.38
N ALA A 74 7.07 2.29 8.49
CA ALA A 74 7.52 1.58 9.67
C ALA A 74 8.95 1.95 10.10
N ASP A 75 9.20 1.85 11.40
CA ASP A 75 10.53 2.00 11.99
C ASP A 75 11.38 0.74 11.78
N CYS A 76 12.65 0.93 11.39
CA CYS A 76 13.65 -0.12 11.34
C CYS A 76 14.48 -0.17 12.64
N GLU A 77 15.05 -1.33 12.94
CA GLU A 77 15.84 -1.55 14.17
C GLU A 77 17.13 -0.72 14.24
N ASP A 78 17.66 -0.31 13.09
CA ASP A 78 18.86 0.53 12.98
C ASP A 78 18.55 2.04 13.10
N GLY A 79 17.29 2.40 13.41
CA GLY A 79 16.83 3.79 13.52
C GLY A 79 16.53 4.45 12.18
N THR A 80 16.53 3.70 11.08
CA THR A 80 15.99 4.15 9.79
C THR A 80 14.50 3.85 9.67
N PHE A 81 13.91 4.21 8.55
CA PHE A 81 12.50 4.00 8.25
C PHE A 81 12.36 3.31 6.90
N GLU A 82 11.28 2.56 6.75
CA GLU A 82 10.89 1.99 5.47
C GLU A 82 9.43 2.32 5.15
N MET A 83 9.17 2.52 3.87
CA MET A 83 7.85 2.73 3.33
C MET A 83 7.57 1.62 2.33
N PHE A 84 6.48 0.88 2.52
CA PHE A 84 5.92 0.05 1.46
C PHE A 84 4.84 0.83 0.75
N TYR A 85 4.78 0.71 -0.57
CA TYR A 85 3.83 1.47 -1.38
C TYR A 85 3.38 0.66 -2.58
N THR A 86 2.21 0.99 -3.11
CA THR A 86 1.73 0.38 -4.35
C THR A 86 2.18 1.22 -5.56
N GLY A 87 2.74 0.58 -6.59
CA GLY A 87 3.15 1.21 -7.84
C GLY A 87 2.51 0.54 -9.06
N LEU A 88 2.21 1.36 -10.07
CA LEU A 88 1.62 0.96 -11.34
C LEU A 88 2.54 1.35 -12.49
N GLN A 89 2.55 0.53 -13.55
CA GLN A 89 3.34 0.76 -14.75
C GLN A 89 2.48 1.21 -15.93
N LEU A 90 2.99 2.19 -16.69
CA LEU A 90 2.28 2.83 -17.79
C LEU A 90 2.14 1.90 -19.00
N GLU A 91 3.19 1.14 -19.33
CA GLU A 91 3.17 0.16 -20.43
C GLU A 91 2.11 -0.93 -20.20
N GLU A 92 1.92 -1.34 -18.96
CA GLU A 92 0.91 -2.31 -18.55
C GLU A 92 -0.46 -1.68 -18.29
N ARG A 93 -0.60 -0.36 -18.46
CA ARG A 93 -1.83 0.40 -18.21
C ARG A 93 -2.38 0.18 -16.79
N GLY A 94 -1.49 0.03 -15.81
CA GLY A 94 -1.86 -0.20 -14.42
C GLY A 94 -2.58 -1.52 -14.14
N VAL A 95 -2.55 -2.49 -15.08
CA VAL A 95 -3.25 -3.77 -14.93
C VAL A 95 -2.66 -4.62 -13.81
N ASN A 96 -1.33 -4.61 -13.65
CA ASN A 96 -0.64 -5.34 -12.59
C ASN A 96 -0.20 -4.37 -11.49
N GLN A 97 -0.91 -4.40 -10.36
CA GLN A 97 -0.53 -3.65 -9.17
C GLN A 97 0.60 -4.39 -8.47
N ARG A 98 1.62 -3.65 -8.02
CA ARG A 98 2.78 -4.23 -7.34
C ARG A 98 3.13 -3.43 -6.10
N VAL A 99 3.79 -4.09 -5.15
CA VAL A 99 4.27 -3.43 -3.92
C VAL A 99 5.77 -3.20 -3.99
N GLY A 100 6.17 -1.94 -3.92
CA GLY A 100 7.57 -1.52 -3.80
C GLY A 100 7.96 -1.11 -2.39
N ARG A 101 9.22 -0.73 -2.22
CA ARG A 101 9.78 -0.25 -0.96
C ARG A 101 10.70 0.94 -1.16
N ALA A 102 10.62 1.91 -0.27
CA ALA A 102 11.61 2.97 -0.11
C ALA A 102 12.15 3.00 1.32
N VAL A 103 13.33 3.57 1.51
CA VAL A 103 13.94 3.75 2.83
C VAL A 103 14.27 5.21 3.09
N SER A 104 14.24 5.61 4.36
CA SER A 104 14.59 6.96 4.79
C SER A 104 15.40 6.92 6.08
N LYS A 105 16.23 7.94 6.29
CA LYS A 105 16.94 8.15 7.56
C LYS A 105 16.29 9.22 8.44
N ASP A 106 15.33 9.97 7.89
CA ASP A 106 14.81 11.19 8.50
C ASP A 106 13.31 11.43 8.25
N LEU A 107 12.60 10.47 7.62
CA LEU A 107 11.21 10.56 7.15
C LEU A 107 10.94 11.64 6.10
N ILE A 108 11.96 12.35 5.62
CA ILE A 108 11.85 13.47 4.67
C ILE A 108 12.46 13.10 3.32
N ASN A 109 13.58 12.39 3.33
CA ASN A 109 14.30 11.95 2.14
C ASN A 109 14.15 10.45 2.00
N TRP A 110 13.55 10.03 0.89
CA TRP A 110 13.26 8.64 0.59
C TRP A 110 14.04 8.19 -0.63
N ASP A 111 14.67 7.03 -0.52
CA ASP A 111 15.36 6.34 -1.61
C ASP A 111 14.58 5.06 -1.93
N LYS A 112 14.06 4.94 -3.16
CA LYS A 112 13.45 3.69 -3.63
C LYS A 112 14.51 2.58 -3.63
N THR A 113 14.14 1.42 -3.10
CA THR A 113 15.03 0.26 -3.02
C THR A 113 14.45 -0.91 -3.78
N PHE A 114 15.28 -1.55 -4.61
CA PHE A 114 14.93 -2.72 -5.40
C PHE A 114 15.83 -3.91 -5.01
N PRO A 115 15.73 -4.43 -3.77
CA PRO A 115 16.32 -5.72 -3.48
C PRO A 115 15.66 -6.79 -4.36
N ARG A 116 16.28 -7.96 -4.44
CA ARG A 116 15.93 -9.01 -5.40
C ARG A 116 14.45 -9.46 -5.36
N ASP A 117 13.80 -9.31 -4.21
CA ASP A 117 12.41 -9.70 -3.95
C ASP A 117 11.38 -8.59 -4.18
N LEU A 118 11.80 -7.41 -4.68
CA LEU A 118 10.92 -6.29 -4.94
C LEU A 118 11.01 -5.81 -6.42
N PRO A 119 9.90 -5.31 -6.98
CA PRO A 119 8.58 -5.20 -6.35
C PRO A 119 7.89 -6.58 -6.19
N ILE A 120 7.05 -6.72 -5.15
CA ILE A 120 6.26 -7.95 -4.93
C ILE A 120 5.06 -7.92 -5.86
N GLU A 121 4.84 -9.03 -6.56
CA GLU A 121 3.67 -9.26 -7.40
C GLU A 121 2.74 -10.30 -6.78
N SER A 122 1.47 -10.26 -7.17
CA SER A 122 0.51 -11.31 -6.84
C SER A 122 0.82 -12.59 -7.63
N GLU A 123 0.95 -13.73 -6.95
CA GLU A 123 1.29 -14.99 -7.60
C GLU A 123 0.46 -16.21 -7.15
N ALA A 124 0.32 -17.15 -8.09
CA ALA A 124 -0.16 -18.49 -7.82
C ALA A 124 0.79 -19.26 -6.86
N PRO A 125 0.30 -20.27 -6.12
CA PRO A 125 -1.03 -20.86 -6.21
C PRO A 125 -2.07 -20.18 -5.31
N HIS A 126 -1.66 -19.27 -4.44
CA HIS A 126 -2.55 -18.71 -3.42
C HIS A 126 -3.38 -17.53 -3.93
N TYR A 127 -2.81 -16.71 -4.81
CA TYR A 127 -3.42 -15.47 -5.27
C TYR A 127 -3.64 -15.47 -6.77
N GLU A 128 -4.51 -14.57 -7.23
CA GLU A 128 -4.68 -14.34 -8.65
C GLU A 128 -3.37 -13.84 -9.28
N ASP A 129 -3.07 -14.27 -10.50
CA ASP A 129 -1.92 -13.81 -11.28
C ASP A 129 -2.36 -13.46 -12.72
N VAL A 130 -1.42 -12.97 -13.53
CA VAL A 130 -1.69 -12.56 -14.92
C VAL A 130 -2.27 -13.69 -15.79
N ASN A 131 -2.06 -14.95 -15.43
CA ASN A 131 -2.48 -16.12 -16.20
C ASN A 131 -3.84 -16.67 -15.75
N ASN A 132 -4.22 -16.47 -14.49
CA ASN A 132 -5.40 -17.08 -13.88
C ASN A 132 -6.52 -16.07 -13.54
N ASN A 133 -6.26 -14.77 -13.68
CA ASN A 133 -7.19 -13.71 -13.34
C ASN A 133 -8.26 -13.49 -14.44
N PRO A 134 -9.55 -13.67 -14.12
CA PRO A 134 -10.65 -13.46 -15.08
C PRO A 134 -11.06 -12.00 -15.27
N ARG A 135 -10.57 -11.07 -14.43
CA ARG A 135 -10.99 -9.65 -14.40
C ARG A 135 -10.21 -8.76 -15.36
N THR A 136 -9.06 -9.18 -15.88
CA THR A 136 -8.16 -8.31 -16.70
C THR A 136 -7.54 -7.12 -15.95
N TRP A 137 -7.73 -7.04 -14.63
CA TRP A 137 -6.99 -6.16 -13.70
C TRP A 137 -6.67 -6.94 -12.42
N LEU A 138 -5.43 -6.87 -11.92
CA LEU A 138 -4.97 -7.58 -10.73
C LEU A 138 -5.00 -6.66 -9.52
N SER A 139 -5.88 -6.96 -8.56
CA SER A 139 -5.85 -6.31 -7.26
C SER A 139 -4.70 -6.85 -6.43
N PHE A 140 -3.72 -5.99 -6.16
CA PHE A 140 -2.58 -6.28 -5.30
C PHE A 140 -1.96 -4.97 -4.79
N ARG A 141 -2.58 -4.39 -3.76
CA ARG A 141 -2.32 -3.01 -3.32
C ARG A 141 -2.45 -2.84 -1.81
N ASP A 142 -2.24 -1.62 -1.35
CA ASP A 142 -2.42 -1.18 0.03
C ASP A 142 -1.60 -2.02 1.02
N PRO A 143 -0.26 -2.02 0.90
CA PRO A 143 0.59 -2.77 1.79
C PRO A 143 0.49 -2.23 3.22
N PHE A 144 0.58 -3.13 4.19
CA PHE A 144 0.66 -2.83 5.62
C PHE A 144 1.64 -3.78 6.31
N LEU A 145 2.69 -3.25 6.93
CA LEU A 145 3.68 -4.05 7.64
C LEU A 145 3.26 -4.26 9.09
N TYR A 146 2.86 -5.49 9.41
CA TYR A 146 2.76 -5.93 10.79
C TYR A 146 4.10 -6.45 11.30
N LYS A 147 4.65 -5.85 12.36
CA LYS A 147 5.88 -6.30 13.00
C LYS A 147 5.76 -6.34 14.53
N ASN A 148 6.17 -7.47 15.13
CA ASN A 148 6.49 -7.59 16.54
C ASN A 148 7.83 -8.34 16.71
N LYS A 149 8.19 -8.74 17.95
CA LYS A 149 9.48 -9.42 18.21
C LYS A 149 9.64 -10.77 17.53
N GLU A 150 8.55 -11.40 17.10
CA GLU A 150 8.54 -12.78 16.58
C GLU A 150 8.05 -12.85 15.12
N LEU A 151 7.18 -11.92 14.73
CA LEU A 151 6.44 -11.93 13.48
C LEU A 151 6.70 -10.65 12.72
N GLU A 152 6.95 -10.79 11.42
CA GLU A 152 7.06 -9.69 10.48
C GLU A 152 6.38 -10.09 9.18
N TYR A 153 5.23 -9.49 8.91
CA TYR A 153 4.34 -9.83 7.81
C TYR A 153 3.90 -8.57 7.08
N LEU A 154 4.04 -8.58 5.76
CA LEU A 154 3.41 -7.60 4.89
C LEU A 154 2.04 -8.12 4.50
N LEU A 155 1.00 -7.38 4.88
CA LEU A 155 -0.38 -7.62 4.52
C LEU A 155 -0.73 -6.77 3.31
N ILE A 156 -1.50 -7.32 2.37
CA ILE A 156 -1.77 -6.67 1.08
C ILE A 156 -3.22 -6.97 0.68
N CYS A 157 -3.96 -5.97 0.19
CA CYS A 157 -5.24 -6.18 -0.46
C CYS A 157 -5.02 -7.00 -1.72
N ALA A 158 -5.58 -8.21 -1.78
CA ALA A 158 -5.37 -9.13 -2.88
C ALA A 158 -6.63 -9.92 -3.19
N ARG A 159 -6.51 -10.81 -4.18
CA ARG A 159 -7.58 -11.74 -4.56
C ARG A 159 -7.04 -13.17 -4.56
N ALA A 160 -7.81 -14.10 -4.00
CA ALA A 160 -7.48 -15.52 -3.99
C ALA A 160 -7.66 -16.13 -5.40
N SER A 161 -6.81 -17.08 -5.78
CA SER A 161 -6.86 -17.74 -7.10
C SER A 161 -8.09 -18.65 -7.31
N PHE A 162 -8.89 -18.89 -6.26
CA PHE A 162 -9.96 -19.88 -6.24
C PHE A 162 -11.26 -19.32 -5.64
N GLY A 163 -12.38 -20.01 -5.94
CA GLY A 163 -13.73 -19.58 -5.54
C GLY A 163 -14.44 -18.74 -6.61
N PRO A 164 -15.70 -18.32 -6.37
CA PRO A 164 -16.47 -17.49 -7.30
C PRO A 164 -15.80 -16.15 -7.55
N VAL A 165 -15.68 -15.74 -8.82
CA VAL A 165 -14.89 -14.58 -9.25
C VAL A 165 -15.18 -13.30 -8.45
N TYR A 166 -16.44 -13.02 -8.14
CA TYR A 166 -16.88 -11.82 -7.42
C TYR A 166 -16.75 -11.91 -5.89
N ARG A 167 -16.16 -13.00 -5.38
CA ARG A 167 -16.00 -13.29 -3.94
C ARG A 167 -14.55 -13.63 -3.60
N ARG A 168 -13.59 -13.21 -4.42
CA ARG A 168 -12.18 -13.60 -4.28
C ARG A 168 -11.36 -12.67 -3.41
N GLY A 169 -11.89 -11.51 -3.01
CA GLY A 169 -11.19 -10.55 -2.16
C GLY A 169 -10.68 -11.20 -0.88
N CYS A 170 -9.39 -10.99 -0.60
CA CYS A 170 -8.69 -11.56 0.53
C CYS A 170 -7.61 -10.60 1.04
N VAL A 171 -7.11 -10.87 2.25
CA VAL A 171 -5.90 -10.22 2.74
C VAL A 171 -4.75 -11.19 2.52
N ALA A 172 -3.88 -10.86 1.57
CA ALA A 172 -2.64 -11.56 1.36
C ALA A 172 -1.69 -11.35 2.53
N ALA A 173 -0.82 -12.32 2.75
CA ALA A 173 0.22 -12.24 3.76
C ALA A 173 1.54 -12.72 3.17
N TYR A 174 2.58 -11.91 3.31
CA TYR A 174 3.95 -12.23 2.94
C TYR A 174 4.82 -12.14 4.18
N LYS A 175 5.48 -13.23 4.54
CA LYS A 175 6.36 -13.27 5.71
C LYS A 175 7.73 -12.72 5.34
N ARG A 176 8.27 -11.78 6.12
CA ARG A 176 9.65 -11.33 5.93
C ARG A 176 10.63 -12.40 6.40
N THR A 177 11.65 -12.66 5.57
CA THR A 177 12.74 -13.61 5.85
C THR A 177 14.08 -13.01 5.43
N ASN A 178 15.19 -13.70 5.70
CA ASN A 178 16.52 -13.29 5.24
C ASN A 178 16.65 -13.25 3.71
N GLU A 179 15.75 -13.94 2.99
CA GLU A 179 15.72 -13.99 1.53
C GLU A 179 14.71 -13.00 0.92
N GLY A 180 14.07 -12.17 1.76
CA GLY A 180 13.01 -11.26 1.36
C GLY A 180 11.62 -11.71 1.81
N PHE A 181 10.59 -11.14 1.19
CA PHE A 181 9.19 -11.46 1.46
C PHE A 181 8.74 -12.74 0.77
N GLN A 182 8.20 -13.69 1.53
CA GLN A 182 7.76 -15.00 1.05
C GLN A 182 6.24 -15.14 1.15
N PRO A 183 5.53 -15.55 0.08
CA PRO A 183 4.08 -15.66 0.09
C PRO A 183 3.61 -16.71 1.09
N CYS A 184 2.54 -16.39 1.82
CA CYS A 184 1.78 -17.33 2.64
C CYS A 184 0.39 -17.56 2.04
N LYS A 185 -0.39 -18.46 2.63
CA LYS A 185 -1.84 -18.50 2.38
C LYS A 185 -2.48 -17.18 2.86
N PRO A 186 -3.60 -16.75 2.25
CA PRO A 186 -4.30 -15.55 2.72
C PRO A 186 -4.64 -15.67 4.20
N ILE A 187 -4.39 -14.60 4.97
CA ILE A 187 -4.71 -14.58 6.40
C ILE A 187 -6.21 -14.42 6.63
N LEU A 188 -6.91 -13.80 5.67
CA LEU A 188 -8.36 -13.65 5.65
C LEU A 188 -8.88 -13.91 4.23
N PHE A 189 -9.84 -14.82 4.10
CA PHE A 189 -10.54 -15.08 2.85
C PHE A 189 -12.01 -15.44 3.11
N PRO A 190 -12.92 -14.45 3.16
CA PRO A 190 -14.28 -14.67 3.64
C PRO A 190 -15.26 -15.18 2.58
N LEU A 191 -14.84 -15.27 1.31
CA LEU A 191 -15.74 -15.54 0.17
C LEU A 191 -16.92 -14.56 0.08
N ALA A 192 -16.69 -13.30 0.50
CA ALA A 192 -17.74 -12.31 0.67
C ALA A 192 -17.52 -11.03 -0.13
N TYR A 193 -16.29 -10.67 -0.52
CA TYR A 193 -16.00 -9.36 -1.11
C TYR A 193 -15.18 -9.51 -2.39
N ASP A 194 -15.22 -8.50 -3.26
CA ASP A 194 -14.39 -8.47 -4.47
C ASP A 194 -12.95 -8.08 -4.11
N ASP A 195 -12.78 -7.13 -3.18
CA ASP A 195 -11.50 -6.68 -2.60
C ASP A 195 -11.67 -6.40 -1.09
N ILE A 196 -10.57 -6.42 -0.35
CA ILE A 196 -10.49 -5.98 1.05
C ILE A 196 -9.32 -4.98 1.12
N GLU A 197 -9.64 -3.71 0.93
CA GLU A 197 -8.69 -2.59 0.75
C GLU A 197 -8.14 -2.11 2.10
N CYS A 198 -6.97 -1.45 2.06
CA CYS A 198 -6.31 -0.89 3.25
C CYS A 198 -6.30 -1.84 4.47
N PRO A 199 -5.81 -3.10 4.32
CA PRO A 199 -5.75 -4.01 5.44
C PRO A 199 -4.83 -3.45 6.54
N SER A 200 -5.23 -3.55 7.79
CA SER A 200 -4.40 -3.20 8.95
C SER A 200 -4.60 -4.19 10.07
N LEU A 201 -3.53 -4.51 10.81
CA LEU A 201 -3.54 -5.51 11.86
C LEU A 201 -3.10 -4.90 13.19
N ILE A 202 -3.95 -5.00 14.20
CA ILE A 202 -3.70 -4.48 15.55
C ILE A 202 -3.66 -5.65 16.53
N GLU A 203 -2.59 -5.74 17.32
CA GLU A 203 -2.51 -6.65 18.46
C GLU A 203 -2.87 -5.90 19.75
N LEU A 204 -3.93 -6.33 20.44
CA LEU A 204 -4.37 -5.76 21.73
C LEU A 204 -4.59 -6.89 22.73
N GLU A 205 -3.88 -6.84 23.85
CA GLU A 205 -3.98 -7.82 24.94
C GLU A 205 -3.87 -9.29 24.47
N GLY A 206 -2.96 -9.57 23.54
CA GLY A 206 -2.74 -10.91 22.96
C GLY A 206 -3.82 -11.36 21.97
N ARG A 207 -4.66 -10.44 21.49
CA ARG A 207 -5.66 -10.70 20.44
C ARG A 207 -5.37 -9.86 19.20
N PHE A 208 -5.54 -10.49 18.05
CA PHE A 208 -5.33 -9.85 16.75
C PHE A 208 -6.65 -9.37 16.17
N TYR A 209 -6.67 -8.11 15.72
CA TYR A 209 -7.79 -7.44 15.07
C TYR A 209 -7.35 -7.03 13.67
N LEU A 210 -7.87 -7.72 12.66
CA LEU A 210 -7.66 -7.38 11.26
C LEU A 210 -8.81 -6.48 10.80
N ILE A 211 -8.46 -5.30 10.29
CA ILE A 211 -9.39 -4.31 9.77
C ILE A 211 -9.11 -4.18 8.27
N GLY A 212 -10.15 -3.95 7.48
CA GLY A 212 -10.03 -3.64 6.07
C GLY A 212 -11.26 -2.89 5.60
N SER A 213 -11.06 -2.02 4.63
CA SER A 213 -12.11 -1.29 3.94
C SER A 213 -12.74 -2.19 2.88
N ILE A 214 -14.06 -2.21 2.84
CA ILE A 214 -14.81 -2.89 1.79
C ILE A 214 -15.69 -1.86 1.10
N ARG A 215 -15.86 -2.04 -0.22
CA ARG A 215 -16.95 -1.40 -0.92
C ARG A 215 -18.14 -2.33 -0.90
N GLU A 216 -19.24 -1.91 -0.29
CA GLU A 216 -20.46 -2.70 -0.26
C GLU A 216 -20.95 -2.94 -1.71
N ASP A 217 -21.34 -4.19 -2.00
CA ASP A 217 -21.91 -4.60 -3.28
C ASP A 217 -23.28 -3.95 -3.52
N ILE A 218 -23.35 -2.64 -3.70
CA ILE A 218 -24.55 -1.99 -4.24
C ILE A 218 -24.52 -2.13 -5.76
N LYS A 219 -24.57 -3.37 -6.25
CA LYS A 219 -24.77 -3.68 -7.67
C LYS A 219 -25.57 -4.97 -7.88
N VAL A 220 -26.80 -5.02 -7.35
CA VAL A 220 -27.95 -5.64 -8.05
C VAL A 220 -29.24 -4.95 -7.59
N ARG A 221 -29.85 -4.15 -8.48
CA ARG A 221 -31.30 -3.96 -8.55
C ARG A 221 -31.76 -4.62 -9.84
#